data_AF-A0A173SIM7-F1
#
_entry.id   AF-A0A173SIM7-F1
#
_cell.length_a   1.000
_cell.length_b   1.000
_cell.length_c   1.000
_cell.angle_alpha   90.00
_cell.angle_beta   90.00
_cell.angle_gamma   90.00
#
_symmetry.space_group_name_H-M   'P 1'
#
loop_
_entity.id
_entity.type
_entity.pdbx_description
1 polymer ?
#
loop_
_entity_poly.entity_id
_entity_poly.type
_entity_poly.pdbx_seq_one_letter_code
_entity_poly.pdbx_strand_id
1 'polypeptide(L)'
;MTLGDKIKKYRILRQLTQKELGEKVGFSSKTADSRIRKYEKNMMAPKTEIRNKLADALDVDLSALSDINIQTYEDVMHTLFLFEEKFDMDIDRTEEKTTLSFDNHNKKIAPLITYLYTWYCNKKDLSNQVTADLEQYESWKGRFPKDINEYWTEQKNKIESLYTPYIKELSKANKPIYTISEFIELLRVLIKHNLSIEVGIKSYGAGDSALVLNFFVKEILNTDILAVNRDFAKFLYTIKTMETYGMTVYTSMLTNECGTQVSYALRLPTLTCLIPIITNIQQYELNKDTMNDWHTEMFELQYKKDLASFNINIKSEIEANY
;
A
#
# COMPACT_ATOMS: atom_id res chain seq x y z
N MET A 1 -27.08 -2.72 10.05
CA MET A 1 -26.90 -2.01 11.35
C MET A 1 -26.95 -0.53 11.09
N THR A 2 -27.70 0.24 11.88
CA THR A 2 -27.70 1.70 11.76
C THR A 2 -26.44 2.32 12.38
N LEU A 3 -26.21 3.62 12.16
CA LEU A 3 -25.18 4.38 12.86
C LEU A 3 -25.31 4.27 14.39
N GLY A 4 -26.52 4.41 14.94
CA GLY A 4 -26.77 4.26 16.37
C GLY A 4 -26.40 2.88 16.91
N ASP A 5 -26.71 1.81 16.16
CA ASP A 5 -26.32 0.44 16.52
C ASP A 5 -24.80 0.29 16.58
N LYS A 6 -24.09 0.89 15.61
CA LYS A 6 -22.62 0.88 15.56
C LYS A 6 -22.00 1.63 16.73
N ILE A 7 -22.50 2.83 17.06
CA ILE A 7 -22.04 3.60 18.22
C ILE A 7 -22.21 2.78 19.50
N LYS A 8 -23.38 2.17 19.68
CA LYS A 8 -23.66 1.32 20.85
C LYS A 8 -22.75 0.10 20.90
N LYS A 9 -22.57 -0.59 19.78
CA LYS A 9 -21.69 -1.76 19.65
C LYS A 9 -20.27 -1.43 20.11
N TYR A 10 -19.66 -0.40 19.51
CA TYR A 10 -18.28 -0.04 19.84
C TYR A 10 -18.13 0.56 21.24
N ARG A 11 -19.15 1.27 21.75
CA ARG A 11 -19.14 1.74 23.15
C ARG A 11 -19.05 0.58 24.14
N ILE A 12 -19.89 -0.45 23.94
CA ILE A 12 -19.88 -1.64 24.78
C ILE A 12 -18.55 -2.38 24.65
N LEU A 13 -18.02 -2.49 23.43
CA LEU A 13 -16.72 -3.10 23.18
C LEU A 13 -15.57 -2.39 23.91
N ARG A 14 -15.65 -1.06 24.05
CA ARG A 14 -14.71 -0.25 24.86
C ARG A 14 -15.05 -0.19 26.34
N GLN A 15 -16.07 -0.93 26.79
CA GLN A 15 -16.54 -0.98 28.17
C GLN A 15 -16.91 0.40 28.75
N LEU A 16 -17.36 1.32 27.89
CA LEU A 16 -17.73 2.68 28.30
C LEU A 16 -19.21 2.76 28.62
N THR A 17 -19.56 3.50 29.66
CA THR A 17 -20.93 3.98 29.88
C THR A 17 -21.30 5.07 28.87
N GLN A 18 -22.60 5.32 28.67
CA GLN A 18 -23.05 6.44 27.81
C GLN A 18 -22.51 7.79 28.30
N LYS A 19 -22.35 7.95 29.61
CA LYS A 19 -21.82 9.17 30.22
C LYS A 19 -20.34 9.34 29.91
N GLU A 20 -19.52 8.32 30.15
CA GLU A 20 -18.07 8.36 29.89
C GLU A 20 -17.76 8.60 28.41
N LEU A 21 -18.50 7.96 27.49
CA LEU A 21 -18.36 8.25 26.06
C LEU A 21 -18.72 9.70 25.76
N GLY A 22 -19.82 10.21 26.30
CA GLY A 22 -20.24 11.60 26.07
C GLY A 22 -19.24 12.62 26.61
N GLU A 23 -18.62 12.34 27.76
CA GLU A 23 -17.57 13.18 28.34
C GLU A 23 -16.28 13.13 27.50
N LYS A 24 -15.87 11.95 27.00
CA LYS A 24 -14.73 11.81 26.05
C LYS A 24 -14.95 12.57 24.74
N VAL A 25 -16.19 12.64 24.27
CA VAL A 25 -16.60 13.43 23.08
C VAL A 25 -16.60 14.95 23.36
N GLY A 26 -16.50 15.36 24.63
CA GLY A 26 -16.45 16.76 25.06
C GLY A 26 -17.82 17.35 25.44
N PHE A 27 -18.82 16.52 25.73
CA PHE A 27 -20.08 17.01 26.30
C PHE A 27 -19.96 17.26 27.81
N SER A 28 -20.75 18.21 28.32
CA SER A 28 -20.81 18.45 29.76
C SER A 28 -21.37 17.22 30.49
N SER A 29 -20.83 16.91 31.67
CA SER A 29 -21.23 15.77 32.49
C SER A 29 -22.75 15.68 32.77
N LYS A 30 -23.45 16.82 32.74
CA LYS A 30 -24.90 16.92 32.94
C LYS A 30 -25.72 16.45 31.71
N THR A 31 -25.13 16.44 30.51
CA THR A 31 -25.84 16.15 29.26
C THR A 31 -25.21 15.03 28.42
N ALA A 32 -24.04 14.56 28.83
CA ALA A 32 -23.24 13.55 28.13
C ALA A 32 -24.04 12.27 27.83
N ASP A 33 -24.65 11.67 28.85
CA ASP A 33 -25.43 10.43 28.76
C ASP A 33 -26.65 10.56 27.83
N SER A 34 -27.42 11.64 28.00
CA SER A 34 -28.63 11.92 27.23
C SER A 34 -28.33 12.12 25.74
N ARG A 35 -27.23 12.81 25.41
CA ARG A 35 -26.80 13.03 24.03
C ARG A 35 -26.36 11.72 23.36
N ILE A 36 -25.53 10.91 24.02
CA ILE A 36 -25.12 9.61 23.49
C ILE A 36 -26.32 8.68 23.31
N ARG A 37 -27.25 8.62 24.27
CA ARG A 37 -28.48 7.85 24.16
C ARG A 37 -29.33 8.25 22.95
N LYS A 38 -29.41 9.55 22.65
CA LYS A 38 -30.10 10.05 21.45
C LYS A 38 -29.46 9.54 20.16
N TYR A 39 -28.13 9.52 20.09
CA TYR A 39 -27.42 8.96 18.94
C TYR A 39 -27.62 7.45 18.81
N GLU A 40 -27.46 6.68 19.90
CA GLU A 40 -27.61 5.23 19.88
C GLU A 40 -29.03 4.77 19.50
N LYS A 41 -30.05 5.56 19.85
CA LYS A 41 -31.45 5.29 19.47
C LYS A 41 -31.83 5.84 18.09
N ASN A 42 -30.87 6.40 17.33
CA ASN A 42 -31.11 7.09 16.06
C ASN A 42 -32.14 8.24 16.16
N MET A 43 -32.33 8.82 17.35
CA MET A 43 -33.24 9.96 17.56
C MET A 43 -32.63 11.29 17.08
N MET A 44 -31.31 11.31 16.88
CA MET A 44 -30.55 12.44 16.38
C MET A 44 -29.33 11.90 15.62
N ALA A 45 -28.97 12.52 14.50
CA ALA A 45 -27.73 12.19 13.80
C ALA A 45 -26.59 13.09 14.32
N PRO A 46 -25.40 12.55 14.67
CA PRO A 46 -24.27 13.37 15.05
C PRO A 46 -23.74 14.14 13.82
N LYS A 47 -23.41 15.42 14.00
CA LYS A 47 -22.70 16.20 12.99
C LYS A 47 -21.29 15.65 12.77
N THR A 48 -20.67 15.94 11.63
CA THR A 48 -19.34 15.45 11.26
C THR A 48 -18.28 15.61 12.35
N GLU A 49 -18.20 16.79 12.97
CA GLU A 49 -17.25 17.04 14.07
C GLU A 49 -17.46 16.09 15.26
N ILE A 50 -18.73 15.85 15.63
CA ILE A 50 -19.08 14.92 16.70
C ILE A 50 -18.82 13.47 16.27
N ARG A 51 -19.03 13.14 14.99
CA ARG A 51 -18.74 11.80 14.44
C ARG A 51 -17.25 11.49 14.53
N ASN A 52 -16.38 12.46 14.24
CA ASN A 52 -14.92 12.31 14.39
C ASN A 52 -14.54 12.09 15.86
N LYS A 53 -15.04 12.94 16.77
CA LYS A 53 -14.79 12.76 18.21
C LYS A 53 -15.32 11.44 18.76
N LEU A 54 -16.43 10.94 18.23
CA LEU A 54 -16.96 9.61 18.54
C LEU A 54 -16.02 8.51 18.04
N ALA A 55 -15.53 8.60 16.81
CA ALA A 55 -14.58 7.64 16.25
C ALA A 55 -13.30 7.58 17.10
N ASP A 56 -12.75 8.74 17.46
CA ASP A 56 -11.57 8.85 18.34
C ASP A 56 -11.84 8.26 19.73
N ALA A 57 -12.95 8.64 20.38
CA ALA A 57 -13.28 8.18 21.72
C ALA A 57 -13.57 6.68 21.81
N LEU A 58 -14.10 6.10 20.72
CA LEU A 58 -14.36 4.67 20.57
C LEU A 58 -13.15 3.90 20.03
N ASP A 59 -12.08 4.61 19.65
CA ASP A 59 -10.91 4.08 18.95
C ASP A 59 -11.31 3.17 17.78
N VAL A 60 -12.05 3.76 16.84
CA VAL A 60 -12.48 3.13 15.58
C VAL A 60 -12.17 4.09 14.44
N ASP A 61 -12.05 3.56 13.23
CA ASP A 61 -11.98 4.40 12.04
C ASP A 61 -13.35 5.03 11.75
N LEU A 62 -13.36 6.22 11.16
CA LEU A 62 -14.60 6.92 10.81
C LEU A 62 -15.45 6.10 9.82
N SER A 63 -14.81 5.32 8.94
CA SER A 63 -15.50 4.44 7.99
C SER A 63 -16.27 3.32 8.68
N ALA A 64 -15.82 2.84 9.84
CA ALA A 64 -16.56 1.83 10.61
C ALA A 64 -17.92 2.36 11.08
N LEU A 65 -18.01 3.67 11.37
CA LEU A 65 -19.25 4.37 11.68
C LEU A 65 -20.04 4.79 10.44
N SER A 66 -19.48 4.69 9.23
CA SER A 66 -20.13 5.10 7.97
C SER A 66 -21.27 4.16 7.57
N ASP A 67 -22.26 4.68 6.85
CA ASP A 67 -23.47 3.94 6.53
C ASP A 67 -23.22 3.00 5.33
N ILE A 68 -23.16 1.70 5.61
CA ILE A 68 -23.34 0.63 4.62
C ILE A 68 -24.54 -0.15 5.11
N ASN A 69 -25.67 0.02 4.44
CA ASN A 69 -26.95 -0.51 4.89
C ASN A 69 -27.49 -1.55 3.91
N ILE A 70 -27.16 -2.81 4.16
CA ILE A 70 -27.71 -3.98 3.47
C ILE A 70 -28.83 -4.54 4.35
N GLN A 71 -30.06 -4.55 3.87
CA GLN A 71 -31.26 -4.95 4.63
C GLN A 71 -31.96 -6.15 4.01
N THR A 72 -31.90 -6.27 2.69
CA THR A 72 -32.57 -7.31 1.91
C THR A 72 -31.56 -8.22 1.21
N TYR A 73 -32.01 -9.38 0.74
CA TYR A 73 -31.16 -10.27 -0.06
C TYR A 73 -30.86 -9.64 -1.43
N GLU A 74 -31.77 -8.83 -1.95
CA GLU A 74 -31.60 -8.05 -3.17
C GLU A 74 -30.47 -7.02 -3.00
N ASP A 75 -30.36 -6.35 -1.84
CA ASP A 75 -29.24 -5.44 -1.54
C ASP A 75 -27.89 -6.18 -1.55
N VAL A 76 -27.86 -7.43 -1.05
CA VAL A 76 -26.67 -8.28 -1.12
C VAL A 76 -26.32 -8.54 -2.58
N MET A 77 -27.29 -8.97 -3.39
CA MET A 77 -27.05 -9.29 -4.80
C MET A 77 -26.58 -8.07 -5.60
N HIS A 78 -27.20 -6.90 -5.41
CA HIS A 78 -26.74 -5.66 -6.06
C HIS A 78 -25.32 -5.28 -5.64
N THR A 79 -24.93 -5.54 -4.38
CA THR A 79 -23.55 -5.34 -3.93
C THR A 79 -22.60 -6.32 -4.62
N LEU A 80 -22.98 -7.60 -4.72
CA LEU A 80 -22.16 -8.62 -5.37
C LEU A 80 -21.98 -8.35 -6.88
N PHE A 81 -23.02 -7.89 -7.59
CA PHE A 81 -22.90 -7.48 -8.99
C PHE A 81 -21.94 -6.30 -9.16
N LEU A 82 -21.96 -5.32 -8.27
CA LEU A 82 -20.98 -4.24 -8.29
C LEU A 82 -19.55 -4.74 -8.03
N PHE A 83 -19.40 -5.80 -7.23
CA PHE A 83 -18.10 -6.41 -6.98
C PHE A 83 -17.57 -7.18 -8.19
N GLU A 84 -18.44 -7.90 -8.89
CA GLU A 84 -18.12 -8.54 -10.18
C GLU A 84 -17.70 -7.48 -11.21
N GLU A 85 -18.52 -6.44 -11.42
CA GLU A 85 -18.28 -5.43 -12.45
C GLU A 85 -17.06 -4.53 -12.19
N LYS A 86 -16.80 -4.16 -10.93
CA LYS A 86 -15.78 -3.14 -10.59
C LYS A 86 -14.51 -3.72 -9.99
N PHE A 87 -14.61 -4.88 -9.36
CA PHE A 87 -13.51 -5.48 -8.62
C PHE A 87 -13.14 -6.87 -9.13
N ASP A 88 -13.62 -7.24 -10.32
CA ASP A 88 -13.31 -8.51 -11.00
C ASP A 88 -13.51 -9.74 -10.07
N MET A 89 -14.56 -9.69 -9.23
CA MET A 89 -14.94 -10.83 -8.39
C MET A 89 -15.57 -11.91 -9.26
N ASP A 90 -15.16 -13.16 -9.04
CA ASP A 90 -15.70 -14.33 -9.74
C ASP A 90 -16.55 -15.20 -8.81
N ILE A 91 -17.43 -16.00 -9.40
CA ILE A 91 -18.34 -16.90 -8.70
C ILE A 91 -18.25 -18.32 -9.29
N ASP A 92 -18.00 -19.28 -8.40
CA ASP A 92 -18.10 -20.70 -8.70
C ASP A 92 -19.17 -21.36 -7.83
N ARG A 93 -19.82 -22.40 -8.36
CA ARG A 93 -20.91 -23.09 -7.65
C ARG A 93 -20.87 -24.59 -7.86
N THR A 94 -20.88 -25.31 -6.74
CA THR A 94 -21.13 -26.75 -6.65
C THR A 94 -22.49 -27.03 -6.01
N GLU A 95 -22.88 -28.30 -5.91
CA GLU A 95 -24.10 -28.70 -5.20
C GLU A 95 -24.07 -28.33 -3.71
N GLU A 96 -22.89 -28.36 -3.09
CA GLU A 96 -22.72 -28.14 -1.64
C GLU A 96 -22.38 -26.69 -1.27
N LYS A 97 -21.81 -25.91 -2.21
CA LYS A 97 -21.22 -24.61 -1.89
C LYS A 97 -21.25 -23.63 -3.07
N THR A 98 -21.48 -22.36 -2.75
CA THR A 98 -21.15 -21.22 -3.63
C THR A 98 -19.89 -20.55 -3.11
N THR A 99 -18.91 -20.33 -3.98
CA THR A 99 -17.62 -19.70 -3.66
C THR A 99 -17.48 -18.41 -4.44
N LEU A 100 -17.07 -17.35 -3.76
CA LEU A 100 -16.67 -16.08 -4.37
C LEU A 100 -15.15 -15.97 -4.27
N SER A 101 -14.50 -15.59 -5.36
CA SER A 101 -13.04 -15.50 -5.45
C SER A 101 -12.57 -14.21 -6.10
N PHE A 102 -11.34 -13.82 -5.79
CA PHE A 102 -10.62 -12.74 -6.43
C PHE A 102 -9.27 -13.28 -6.93
N ASP A 103 -8.77 -12.74 -8.03
CA ASP A 103 -7.39 -12.97 -8.44
C ASP A 103 -6.43 -12.12 -7.59
N ASN A 104 -5.63 -12.76 -6.75
CA ASN A 104 -4.64 -12.09 -5.90
C ASN A 104 -3.54 -11.37 -6.71
N HIS A 105 -3.38 -11.69 -7.99
CA HIS A 105 -2.41 -11.06 -8.88
C HIS A 105 -3.01 -9.89 -9.67
N ASN A 106 -4.30 -9.59 -9.50
CA ASN A 106 -4.94 -8.48 -10.20
C ASN A 106 -4.49 -7.12 -9.63
N LYS A 107 -3.56 -6.48 -10.36
CA LYS A 107 -2.98 -5.18 -10.01
C LYS A 107 -4.01 -4.04 -9.90
N LYS A 108 -5.17 -4.13 -10.56
CA LYS A 108 -6.21 -3.08 -10.50
C LYS A 108 -6.86 -2.99 -9.12
N ILE A 109 -6.99 -4.13 -8.45
CA ILE A 109 -7.65 -4.27 -7.14
C ILE A 109 -6.65 -4.57 -6.02
N ALA A 110 -5.35 -4.35 -6.25
CA ALA A 110 -4.31 -4.67 -5.28
C ALA A 110 -4.57 -4.10 -3.86
N PRO A 111 -5.11 -2.88 -3.67
CA PRO A 111 -5.51 -2.42 -2.33
C PRO A 111 -6.58 -3.29 -1.67
N LEU A 112 -7.57 -3.75 -2.44
CA LEU A 112 -8.61 -4.67 -1.96
C LEU A 112 -8.01 -6.03 -1.60
N ILE A 113 -7.10 -6.58 -2.42
CA ILE A 113 -6.40 -7.83 -2.12
C ILE A 113 -5.64 -7.71 -0.79
N THR A 114 -4.96 -6.59 -0.56
CA THR A 114 -4.31 -6.33 0.74
C THR A 114 -5.30 -6.31 1.90
N TYR A 115 -6.47 -5.69 1.74
CA TYR A 115 -7.50 -5.69 2.78
C TYR A 115 -8.07 -7.10 3.04
N LEU A 116 -8.29 -7.89 1.99
CA LEU A 116 -8.73 -9.28 2.09
C LEU A 116 -7.67 -10.16 2.78
N TYR A 117 -6.38 -9.98 2.46
CA TYR A 117 -5.29 -10.67 3.13
C TYR A 117 -5.21 -10.30 4.62
N THR A 118 -5.36 -9.01 4.94
CA THR A 118 -5.38 -8.54 6.33
C THR A 118 -6.56 -9.13 7.09
N TRP A 119 -7.73 -9.20 6.45
CA TRP A 119 -8.90 -9.88 7.02
C TRP A 119 -8.67 -11.37 7.25
N TYR A 120 -8.10 -12.08 6.26
CA TYR A 120 -7.74 -13.49 6.39
C TYR A 120 -6.81 -13.74 7.57
N CYS A 121 -5.74 -12.94 7.71
CA CYS A 121 -4.81 -13.04 8.84
C CYS A 121 -5.50 -12.82 10.18
N ASN A 122 -6.34 -11.79 10.30
CA ASN A 122 -7.07 -11.57 11.54
C ASN A 122 -8.09 -12.66 11.82
N LYS A 123 -8.67 -13.30 10.80
CA LYS A 123 -9.68 -14.35 10.96
C LYS A 123 -9.09 -15.73 11.27
N LYS A 124 -7.98 -16.11 10.64
CA LYS A 124 -7.34 -17.42 10.86
C LYS A 124 -6.85 -17.56 12.31
N ASP A 125 -6.43 -16.45 12.91
CA ASP A 125 -5.90 -16.41 14.27
C ASP A 125 -7.00 -16.64 15.34
N LEU A 126 -8.30 -16.63 14.97
CA LEU A 126 -9.43 -16.95 15.87
C LEU A 126 -9.63 -18.45 16.12
N SER A 127 -8.82 -19.34 15.53
CA SER A 127 -9.04 -20.78 15.59
C SER A 127 -8.92 -21.40 17.00
N ASN A 128 -8.43 -20.66 18.00
CA ASN A 128 -8.24 -21.11 19.39
C ASN A 128 -9.26 -20.52 20.39
N GLN A 129 -10.36 -19.93 19.89
CA GLN A 129 -11.57 -19.43 20.57
C GLN A 129 -11.52 -19.27 22.12
N VAL A 130 -11.12 -18.08 22.59
CA VAL A 130 -11.50 -17.52 23.90
C VAL A 130 -12.28 -16.21 23.68
N THR A 131 -13.16 -15.80 24.61
CA THR A 131 -13.94 -14.54 24.52
C THR A 131 -13.09 -13.32 24.19
N ALA A 132 -11.86 -13.26 24.70
CA ALA A 132 -10.89 -12.19 24.42
C ALA A 132 -10.54 -12.08 22.93
N ASP A 133 -10.42 -13.21 22.22
CA ASP A 133 -10.06 -13.25 20.79
C ASP A 133 -11.19 -12.69 19.92
N LEU A 134 -12.45 -12.92 20.33
CA LEU A 134 -13.63 -12.38 19.65
C LEU A 134 -13.75 -10.86 19.84
N GLU A 135 -13.53 -10.37 21.06
CA GLU A 135 -13.53 -8.93 21.33
C GLU A 135 -12.40 -8.22 20.57
N GLN A 136 -11.21 -8.82 20.53
CA GLN A 136 -10.07 -8.31 19.76
C GLN A 136 -10.40 -8.24 18.26
N TYR A 137 -11.02 -9.28 17.70
CA TYR A 137 -11.43 -9.30 16.30
C TYR A 137 -12.49 -8.24 15.96
N GLU A 138 -13.49 -8.06 16.82
CA GLU A 138 -14.49 -7.00 16.65
C GLU A 138 -13.88 -5.60 16.81
N SER A 139 -12.86 -5.46 17.66
CA SER A 139 -12.09 -4.21 17.79
C SER A 139 -11.30 -3.91 16.53
N TRP A 140 -10.62 -4.92 15.97
CA TRP A 140 -9.90 -4.80 14.70
C TRP A 140 -10.84 -4.37 13.56
N LYS A 141 -12.03 -4.98 13.43
CA LYS A 141 -13.02 -4.54 12.43
C LYS A 141 -13.43 -3.08 12.60
N GLY A 142 -13.51 -2.59 13.84
CA GLY A 142 -13.79 -1.18 14.13
C GLY A 142 -12.62 -0.27 13.77
N ARG A 143 -11.39 -0.73 13.95
CA ARG A 143 -10.19 0.04 13.63
C ARG A 143 -9.82 -0.01 12.16
N PHE A 144 -10.24 -0.99 11.38
CA PHE A 144 -9.95 -1.03 9.94
C PHE A 144 -10.45 0.24 9.20
N PRO A 145 -9.64 0.89 8.34
CA PRO A 145 -8.26 0.55 7.93
C PRO A 145 -7.15 1.27 8.72
N LYS A 146 -7.43 1.90 9.87
CA LYS A 146 -6.45 2.60 10.72
C LYS A 146 -5.23 1.73 11.04
N ASP A 147 -5.44 0.48 11.46
CA ASP A 147 -4.34 -0.42 11.87
C ASP A 147 -3.35 -0.71 10.75
N ILE A 148 -3.84 -0.96 9.54
CA ILE A 148 -2.97 -1.21 8.40
C ILE A 148 -2.19 0.05 7.99
N ASN A 149 -2.83 1.23 8.08
CA ASN A 149 -2.17 2.50 7.82
C ASN A 149 -1.11 2.85 8.87
N GLU A 150 -1.37 2.57 10.15
CA GLU A 150 -0.41 2.73 11.24
C GLU A 150 0.80 1.81 11.03
N TYR A 151 0.57 0.54 10.69
CA TYR A 151 1.62 -0.41 10.34
C TYR A 151 2.48 0.08 9.16
N TRP A 152 1.87 0.53 8.06
CA TRP A 152 2.61 1.08 6.92
C TRP A 152 3.40 2.34 7.28
N THR A 153 2.84 3.21 8.13
CA THR A 153 3.54 4.40 8.64
C THR A 153 4.79 3.99 9.43
N GLU A 154 4.69 2.96 10.27
CA GLU A 154 5.83 2.40 11.00
C GLU A 154 6.91 1.87 10.05
N GLN A 155 6.53 1.11 9.02
CA GLN A 155 7.48 0.60 8.02
C GLN A 155 8.17 1.74 7.26
N LYS A 156 7.42 2.78 6.88
CA LYS A 156 7.97 3.97 6.22
C LYS A 156 8.99 4.67 7.11
N ASN A 157 8.66 4.87 8.39
CA ASN A 157 9.57 5.49 9.36
C ASN A 157 10.85 4.69 9.55
N LYS A 158 10.77 3.35 9.54
CA LYS A 158 11.96 2.47 9.59
C LYS A 158 12.87 2.68 8.38
N ILE A 159 12.30 2.72 7.17
CA ILE A 159 13.05 2.99 5.93
C ILE A 159 13.71 4.37 6.01
N GLU A 160 12.94 5.41 6.35
CA GLU A 160 13.47 6.77 6.44
C GLU A 160 14.60 6.88 7.48
N SER A 161 14.42 6.27 8.66
CA SER A 161 15.42 6.26 9.72
C SER A 161 16.72 5.57 9.29
N LEU A 162 16.62 4.42 8.60
CA LEU A 162 17.78 3.68 8.13
C LEU A 162 18.55 4.45 7.04
N TYR A 163 17.84 5.02 6.06
CA TYR A 163 18.47 5.54 4.84
C TYR A 163 18.86 7.03 4.91
N THR A 164 18.27 7.82 5.81
CA THR A 164 18.59 9.26 5.94
C THR A 164 20.10 9.54 6.12
N PRO A 165 20.85 8.81 6.97
CA PRO A 165 22.30 9.02 7.11
C PRO A 165 23.08 8.75 5.83
N TYR A 166 22.77 7.64 5.14
CA TYR A 166 23.43 7.28 3.87
C TYR A 166 23.18 8.32 2.78
N ILE A 167 21.95 8.81 2.65
CA ILE A 167 21.60 9.86 1.68
C ILE A 167 22.38 11.15 1.97
N LYS A 168 22.53 11.53 3.25
CA LYS A 168 23.28 12.73 3.66
C LYS A 168 24.78 12.62 3.38
N GLU A 169 25.35 11.41 3.49
CA GLU A 169 26.74 11.15 3.11
C GLU A 169 26.91 11.24 1.59
N LEU A 170 26.02 10.57 0.83
CA LEU A 170 26.02 10.57 -0.63
C LEU A 170 25.88 11.99 -1.21
N SER A 171 25.02 12.83 -0.64
CA SER A 171 24.83 14.21 -1.14
C SER A 171 26.07 15.09 -1.01
N LYS A 172 27.04 14.73 -0.17
CA LYS A 172 28.31 15.47 0.00
C LYS A 172 29.40 14.99 -0.93
N ALA A 173 29.43 13.69 -1.23
CA ALA A 173 30.54 13.03 -1.90
C ALA A 173 30.24 12.70 -3.38
N ASN A 174 28.97 12.45 -3.73
CA ASN A 174 28.60 11.92 -5.03
C ASN A 174 27.74 12.91 -5.82
N LYS A 175 28.03 12.99 -7.12
CA LYS A 175 27.12 13.62 -8.07
C LYS A 175 25.85 12.76 -8.22
N PRO A 176 24.67 13.38 -8.36
CA PRO A 176 23.46 12.63 -8.71
C PRO A 176 23.61 11.97 -10.08
N ILE A 177 22.76 10.99 -10.34
CA ILE A 177 22.57 10.41 -11.67
C ILE A 177 21.92 11.46 -12.58
N TYR A 178 22.48 11.65 -13.77
CA TYR A 178 22.05 12.62 -14.76
C TYR A 178 21.34 12.00 -15.95
N THR A 179 21.54 10.71 -16.25
CA THR A 179 20.95 10.06 -17.43
C THR A 179 20.06 8.87 -17.09
N ILE A 180 19.10 8.57 -17.95
CA ILE A 180 18.22 7.40 -17.77
C ILE A 180 19.06 6.11 -17.82
N SER A 181 20.12 6.05 -18.61
CA SER A 181 21.08 4.92 -18.64
C SER A 181 21.71 4.66 -17.27
N GLU A 182 22.21 5.70 -16.60
CA GLU A 182 22.79 5.58 -15.26
C GLU A 182 21.73 5.08 -14.24
N PHE A 183 20.46 5.47 -14.42
CA PHE A 183 19.36 4.95 -13.61
C PHE A 183 19.10 3.46 -13.87
N ILE A 184 19.14 3.02 -15.14
CA ILE A 184 19.05 1.59 -15.51
C ILE A 184 20.20 0.79 -14.89
N GLU A 185 21.44 1.32 -14.94
CA GLU A 185 22.60 0.68 -14.32
C GLU A 185 22.43 0.53 -12.81
N LEU A 186 21.91 1.55 -12.14
CA LEU A 186 21.61 1.49 -10.72
C LEU A 186 20.57 0.39 -10.42
N LEU A 187 19.50 0.28 -11.21
CA LEU A 187 18.49 -0.78 -11.05
C LEU A 187 19.12 -2.17 -11.23
N ARG A 188 20.03 -2.34 -12.20
CA ARG A 188 20.77 -3.60 -12.39
C ARG A 188 21.64 -3.94 -11.19
N VAL A 189 22.31 -2.96 -10.57
CA VAL A 189 23.10 -3.16 -9.35
C VAL A 189 22.22 -3.64 -8.19
N LEU A 190 21.02 -3.06 -8.01
CA LEU A 190 20.08 -3.52 -6.99
C LEU A 190 19.65 -4.97 -7.22
N ILE A 191 19.32 -5.34 -8.47
CA ILE A 191 18.94 -6.71 -8.85
C ILE A 191 20.09 -7.69 -8.59
N LYS A 192 21.33 -7.34 -8.93
CA LYS A 192 22.53 -8.15 -8.64
C LYS A 192 22.74 -8.41 -7.16
N HIS A 193 22.26 -7.52 -6.31
CA HIS A 193 22.27 -7.69 -4.87
C HIS A 193 21.03 -8.40 -4.30
N ASN A 194 20.27 -9.09 -5.16
CA ASN A 194 19.08 -9.86 -4.80
C ASN A 194 17.94 -9.02 -4.21
N LEU A 195 17.86 -7.73 -4.55
CA LEU A 195 16.65 -6.94 -4.32
C LEU A 195 15.62 -7.28 -5.40
N SER A 196 14.45 -7.73 -4.98
CA SER A 196 13.32 -7.98 -5.87
C SER A 196 12.70 -6.63 -6.26
N ILE A 197 12.55 -6.41 -7.57
CA ILE A 197 11.96 -5.18 -8.13
C ILE A 197 10.75 -5.53 -8.98
N GLU A 198 9.54 -5.53 -8.43
CA GLU A 198 8.37 -5.75 -9.27
C GLU A 198 8.00 -4.47 -10.00
N VAL A 199 7.93 -4.54 -11.34
CA VAL A 199 7.63 -3.40 -12.18
C VAL A 199 6.15 -3.34 -12.60
N GLY A 200 5.64 -2.14 -12.75
CA GLY A 200 4.27 -1.89 -13.20
C GLY A 200 4.10 -0.53 -13.84
N ILE A 201 2.89 -0.31 -14.36
CA ILE A 201 2.47 0.98 -14.91
C ILE A 201 1.27 1.45 -14.10
N LYS A 202 1.27 2.73 -13.73
CA LYS A 202 0.07 3.42 -13.22
C LYS A 202 -0.32 4.52 -14.19
N SER A 203 -1.54 4.48 -14.71
CA SER A 203 -2.08 5.51 -15.61
C SER A 203 -2.84 6.58 -14.81
N TYR A 204 -2.68 7.83 -15.22
CA TYR A 204 -3.41 9.00 -14.70
C TYR A 204 -4.30 9.65 -15.77
N GLY A 205 -4.32 9.10 -16.98
CA GLY A 205 -5.02 9.66 -18.13
C GLY A 205 -4.34 9.25 -19.43
N ALA A 206 -4.88 9.72 -20.55
CA ALA A 206 -4.30 9.46 -21.87
C ALA A 206 -2.91 10.11 -21.98
N GLY A 207 -1.88 9.28 -22.22
CA GLY A 207 -0.48 9.73 -22.32
C GLY A 207 0.21 10.03 -20.99
N ASP A 208 -0.50 9.94 -19.86
CA ASP A 208 0.03 10.22 -18.53
C ASP A 208 0.14 8.94 -17.71
N SER A 209 1.37 8.54 -17.44
CA SER A 209 1.69 7.30 -16.77
C SER A 209 2.94 7.41 -15.91
N ALA A 210 3.04 6.50 -14.94
CA ALA A 210 4.20 6.33 -14.10
C ALA A 210 4.78 4.93 -14.20
N LEU A 211 6.10 4.84 -14.21
CA LEU A 211 6.82 3.61 -13.89
C LEU A 211 6.65 3.35 -12.38
N VAL A 212 6.09 2.20 -12.03
CA VAL A 212 5.97 1.75 -10.64
C VAL A 212 7.06 0.74 -10.36
N LEU A 213 7.90 1.02 -9.36
CA LEU A 213 8.92 0.12 -8.83
C LEU A 213 8.51 -0.33 -7.42
N ASN A 214 8.28 -1.62 -7.22
CA ASN A 214 7.92 -2.18 -5.93
C ASN A 214 9.11 -2.96 -5.35
N PHE A 215 9.43 -2.67 -4.09
CA PHE A 215 10.49 -3.34 -3.33
C PHE A 215 9.91 -3.99 -2.09
N PHE A 216 10.36 -5.19 -1.73
CA PHE A 216 9.98 -5.79 -0.45
C PHE A 216 10.67 -5.06 0.70
N VAL A 217 9.88 -4.60 1.68
CA VAL A 217 10.36 -3.88 2.86
C VAL A 217 11.39 -4.72 3.65
N LYS A 218 11.17 -6.04 3.74
CA LYS A 218 12.09 -6.96 4.43
C LYS A 218 13.48 -7.00 3.79
N GLU A 219 13.58 -6.83 2.47
CA GLU A 219 14.84 -6.90 1.74
C GLU A 219 15.61 -5.58 1.88
N ILE A 220 14.92 -4.45 1.75
CA ILE A 220 15.54 -3.12 1.88
C ILE A 220 15.85 -2.73 3.33
N LEU A 221 15.22 -3.37 4.33
CA LEU A 221 15.58 -3.19 5.73
C LEU A 221 16.63 -4.21 6.21
N ASN A 222 17.12 -5.08 5.32
CA ASN A 222 18.16 -6.02 5.68
C ASN A 222 19.51 -5.30 5.84
N THR A 223 20.01 -5.24 7.07
CA THR A 223 21.26 -4.54 7.41
C THR A 223 22.53 -5.37 7.21
N ASP A 224 22.41 -6.65 6.84
CA ASP A 224 23.55 -7.58 6.79
C ASP A 224 24.55 -7.24 5.67
N ILE A 225 24.13 -6.45 4.67
CA ILE A 225 24.93 -6.12 3.50
C ILE A 225 25.01 -4.60 3.33
N LEU A 226 26.07 -3.99 3.87
CA LEU A 226 26.33 -2.54 3.78
C LEU A 226 26.34 -2.00 2.34
N ALA A 227 26.78 -2.79 1.36
CA ALA A 227 26.79 -2.40 -0.05
C ALA A 227 25.37 -2.21 -0.61
N VAL A 228 24.44 -3.13 -0.30
CA VAL A 228 23.01 -3.02 -0.66
C VAL A 228 22.43 -1.72 -0.12
N ASN A 229 22.68 -1.43 1.15
CA ASN A 229 22.16 -0.21 1.79
C ASN A 229 22.70 1.06 1.12
N ARG A 230 23.97 1.08 0.72
CA ARG A 230 24.55 2.22 -0.01
C ARG A 230 23.93 2.39 -1.39
N ASP A 231 23.71 1.31 -2.13
CA ASP A 231 23.13 1.40 -3.48
C ASP A 231 21.63 1.71 -3.45
N PHE A 232 20.87 1.16 -2.49
CA PHE A 232 19.48 1.57 -2.30
C PHE A 232 19.38 3.02 -1.80
N ALA A 233 20.32 3.49 -0.99
CA ALA A 233 20.41 4.92 -0.65
C ALA A 233 20.66 5.80 -1.89
N LYS A 234 21.48 5.35 -2.84
CA LYS A 234 21.66 6.05 -4.14
C LYS A 234 20.35 6.08 -4.93
N PHE A 235 19.57 5.02 -4.89
CA PHE A 235 18.24 4.98 -5.52
C PHE A 235 17.32 6.05 -4.91
N LEU A 236 17.16 6.06 -3.59
CA LEU A 236 16.34 7.06 -2.90
C LEU A 236 16.84 8.50 -3.13
N TYR A 237 18.16 8.71 -3.14
CA TYR A 237 18.75 10.01 -3.48
C TYR A 237 18.46 10.44 -4.92
N THR A 238 18.48 9.49 -5.86
CA THR A 238 18.12 9.73 -7.27
C THR A 238 16.66 10.12 -7.40
N ILE A 239 15.74 9.40 -6.74
CA ILE A 239 14.31 9.75 -6.69
C ILE A 239 14.12 11.16 -6.15
N LYS A 240 14.73 11.49 -5.00
CA LYS A 240 14.68 12.83 -4.42
C LYS A 240 15.23 13.90 -5.36
N THR A 241 16.27 13.58 -6.12
CA THR A 241 16.84 14.51 -7.11
C THR A 241 15.85 14.77 -8.25
N MET A 242 15.21 13.72 -8.79
CA MET A 242 14.19 13.85 -9.82
C MET A 242 12.99 14.70 -9.33
N GLU A 243 12.59 14.56 -8.07
CA GLU A 243 11.58 15.44 -7.46
C GLU A 243 12.01 16.91 -7.47
N THR A 244 13.30 17.21 -7.20
CA THR A 244 13.79 18.60 -7.28
C THR A 244 13.84 19.16 -8.70
N TYR A 245 13.82 18.29 -9.73
CA TYR A 245 13.67 18.68 -11.13
C TYR A 245 12.20 18.90 -11.53
N GLY A 246 11.24 18.63 -10.63
CA GLY A 246 9.81 18.85 -10.87
C GLY A 246 8.99 17.57 -11.08
N MET A 247 9.63 16.39 -11.10
CA MET A 247 8.91 15.13 -11.30
C MET A 247 8.06 14.80 -10.08
N THR A 248 6.79 14.44 -10.31
CA THR A 248 5.94 13.95 -9.24
C THR A 248 6.23 12.47 -8.96
N VAL A 249 6.47 12.13 -7.68
CA VAL A 249 6.64 10.76 -7.21
C VAL A 249 5.56 10.44 -6.18
N TYR A 250 4.91 9.29 -6.33
CA TYR A 250 3.97 8.79 -5.31
C TYR A 250 4.54 7.56 -4.63
N THR A 251 4.51 7.55 -3.31
CA THR A 251 4.86 6.38 -2.49
C THR A 251 3.60 5.76 -1.93
N SER A 252 3.44 4.44 -2.09
CA SER A 252 2.38 3.65 -1.45
C SER A 252 2.94 2.36 -0.89
N MET A 253 2.18 1.69 -0.02
CA MET A 253 2.53 0.37 0.48
C MET A 253 1.36 -0.59 0.27
N LEU A 254 1.71 -1.85 0.06
CA LEU A 254 0.77 -2.96 -0.04
C LEU A 254 1.33 -4.13 0.77
N THR A 255 0.45 -4.95 1.31
CA THR A 255 0.81 -6.11 2.13
C THR A 255 -0.01 -7.31 1.68
N ASN A 256 0.67 -8.43 1.45
CA ASN A 256 0.07 -9.71 1.09
C ASN A 256 0.89 -10.86 1.69
N GLU A 257 0.61 -12.08 1.25
CA GLU A 257 1.30 -13.32 1.62
C GLU A 257 2.82 -13.30 1.39
N CYS A 258 3.32 -12.53 0.42
CA CYS A 258 4.76 -12.41 0.13
C CYS A 258 5.47 -11.42 1.08
N GLY A 259 4.70 -10.58 1.76
CA GLY A 259 5.15 -9.57 2.71
C GLY A 259 4.67 -8.17 2.36
N THR A 260 5.28 -7.16 2.99
CA THR A 260 5.00 -5.75 2.72
C THR A 260 5.93 -5.25 1.62
N GLN A 261 5.34 -4.60 0.62
CA GLN A 261 6.03 -3.93 -0.46
C GLN A 261 5.85 -2.41 -0.35
N VAL A 262 6.89 -1.67 -0.70
CA VAL A 262 6.85 -0.23 -0.91
C VAL A 262 6.96 0.06 -2.41
N SER A 263 6.02 0.85 -2.92
CA SER A 263 5.93 1.24 -4.32
C SER A 263 6.41 2.68 -4.49
N TYR A 264 7.27 2.91 -5.49
CA TYR A 264 7.61 4.25 -5.97
C TYR A 264 7.06 4.41 -7.39
N ALA A 265 6.00 5.21 -7.54
CA ALA A 265 5.42 5.55 -8.83
C ALA A 265 6.04 6.85 -9.35
N LEU A 266 6.97 6.71 -10.30
CA LEU A 266 7.71 7.79 -10.94
C LEU A 266 6.91 8.31 -12.13
N ARG A 267 6.19 9.43 -11.96
CA ARG A 267 5.30 9.98 -12.99
C ARG A 267 6.09 10.70 -14.07
N LEU A 268 6.67 9.91 -14.97
CA LEU A 268 7.32 10.36 -16.19
C LEU A 268 7.07 9.28 -17.25
N PRO A 269 6.23 9.52 -18.26
CA PRO A 269 5.81 8.49 -19.22
C PRO A 269 6.97 7.75 -19.88
N THR A 270 8.05 8.46 -20.21
CA THR A 270 9.28 7.90 -20.83
C THR A 270 9.91 6.78 -20.00
N LEU A 271 9.78 6.80 -18.66
CA LEU A 271 10.31 5.75 -17.80
C LEU A 271 9.54 4.42 -17.93
N THR A 272 8.30 4.43 -18.42
CA THR A 272 7.54 3.19 -18.60
C THR A 272 8.16 2.26 -19.67
N CYS A 273 8.94 2.83 -20.60
CA CYS A 273 9.73 2.06 -21.57
C CYS A 273 10.84 1.22 -20.92
N LEU A 274 11.17 1.45 -19.65
CA LEU A 274 12.18 0.68 -18.93
C LEU A 274 11.69 -0.67 -18.44
N ILE A 275 10.37 -0.90 -18.39
CA ILE A 275 9.78 -2.16 -17.92
C ILE A 275 10.38 -3.40 -18.62
N PRO A 276 10.38 -3.51 -19.96
CA PRO A 276 10.98 -4.65 -20.64
C PRO A 276 12.48 -4.79 -20.36
N ILE A 277 13.21 -3.68 -20.21
CA ILE A 277 14.64 -3.68 -19.89
C ILE A 277 14.87 -4.26 -18.48
N ILE A 278 14.13 -3.77 -17.50
CA ILE A 278 14.21 -4.26 -16.11
C ILE A 278 13.83 -5.74 -16.04
N THR A 279 12.76 -6.15 -16.70
CA THR A 279 12.35 -7.57 -16.77
C THR A 279 13.44 -8.43 -17.40
N ASN A 280 14.07 -7.99 -18.49
CA ASN A 280 15.18 -8.72 -19.11
C ASN A 280 16.39 -8.84 -18.18
N ILE A 281 16.75 -7.76 -17.46
CA ILE A 281 17.82 -7.79 -16.45
C ILE A 281 17.50 -8.83 -15.37
N GLN A 282 16.27 -8.85 -14.86
CA GLN A 282 15.85 -9.81 -13.84
C GLN A 282 15.94 -11.26 -14.32
N GLN A 283 15.44 -11.53 -15.54
CA GLN A 283 15.51 -12.86 -16.12
C GLN A 283 16.95 -13.31 -16.35
N TYR A 284 17.82 -12.41 -16.81
CA TYR A 284 19.24 -12.72 -16.96
C TYR A 284 19.91 -13.00 -15.61
N GLU A 285 19.82 -12.09 -14.65
CA GLU A 285 20.52 -12.24 -13.37
C GLU A 285 20.01 -13.45 -12.56
N LEU A 286 18.75 -13.86 -12.73
CA LEU A 286 18.18 -15.06 -12.13
C LEU A 286 18.75 -16.36 -12.72
N ASN A 287 19.05 -16.38 -14.02
CA ASN A 287 19.42 -17.60 -14.75
C ASN A 287 20.90 -17.66 -15.15
N LYS A 288 21.69 -16.59 -14.94
CA LYS A 288 23.06 -16.44 -15.45
C LYS A 288 23.99 -17.62 -15.13
N ASP A 289 23.82 -18.26 -13.97
CA ASP A 289 24.68 -19.38 -13.55
C ASP A 289 24.42 -20.67 -14.35
N THR A 290 23.30 -20.72 -15.09
CA THR A 290 22.89 -21.86 -15.94
C THR A 290 22.99 -21.55 -17.44
N MET A 291 23.26 -20.29 -17.81
CA MET A 291 23.36 -19.85 -19.20
C MET A 291 24.74 -20.14 -19.78
N ASN A 292 24.81 -20.36 -21.10
CA ASN A 292 26.09 -20.48 -21.82
C ASN A 292 26.65 -19.11 -22.23
N ASP A 293 27.92 -19.07 -22.61
CA ASP A 293 28.63 -17.84 -22.97
C ASP A 293 27.94 -17.03 -24.06
N TRP A 294 27.33 -17.70 -25.05
CA TRP A 294 26.62 -17.03 -26.14
C TRP A 294 25.40 -16.25 -25.64
N HIS A 295 24.60 -16.83 -24.72
CA HIS A 295 23.45 -16.13 -24.14
C HIS A 295 23.90 -14.92 -23.32
N THR A 296 24.98 -15.06 -22.55
CA THR A 296 25.59 -13.97 -21.77
C THR A 296 26.07 -12.84 -22.69
N GLU A 297 26.80 -13.16 -23.75
CA GLU A 297 27.27 -12.16 -24.72
C GLU A 297 26.12 -11.43 -25.40
N MET A 298 25.10 -12.16 -25.85
CA MET A 298 23.91 -11.58 -26.48
C MET A 298 23.15 -10.65 -25.55
N PHE A 299 22.99 -11.03 -24.28
CA PHE A 299 22.38 -10.17 -23.26
C PHE A 299 23.18 -8.88 -23.05
N GLU A 300 24.50 -8.98 -22.83
CA GLU A 300 25.33 -7.79 -22.58
C GLU A 300 25.40 -6.84 -23.79
N LEU A 301 25.40 -7.39 -25.01
CA LEU A 301 25.32 -6.59 -26.25
C LEU A 301 23.99 -5.83 -26.34
N GLN A 302 22.87 -6.50 -26.07
CA GLN A 302 21.55 -5.86 -26.08
C GLN A 302 21.44 -4.83 -24.95
N TYR A 303 21.87 -5.17 -23.74
CA TYR A 303 21.88 -4.27 -22.59
C TYR A 303 22.69 -2.99 -22.88
N LYS A 304 23.87 -3.12 -23.50
CA LYS A 304 24.68 -1.96 -23.92
C LYS A 304 23.96 -1.08 -24.94
N LYS A 305 23.23 -1.68 -25.88
CA LYS A 305 22.42 -0.96 -26.87
C LYS A 305 21.26 -0.22 -26.22
N ASP A 306 20.61 -0.84 -25.24
CA ASP A 306 19.53 -0.21 -24.46
C ASP A 306 20.09 0.99 -23.69
N LEU A 307 21.22 0.85 -23.00
CA LEU A 307 21.90 1.96 -22.32
C LEU A 307 22.24 3.10 -23.27
N ALA A 308 22.74 2.82 -24.48
CA ALA A 308 23.04 3.86 -25.45
C ALA A 308 21.78 4.61 -25.92
N SER A 309 20.65 3.91 -26.06
CA SER A 309 19.37 4.48 -26.49
C SER A 309 18.72 5.37 -25.42
N PHE A 310 19.01 5.10 -24.14
CA PHE A 310 18.51 5.86 -22.99
C PHE A 310 19.54 6.85 -22.41
N ASN A 311 20.56 7.24 -23.18
CA ASN A 311 21.53 8.26 -22.77
C ASN A 311 20.95 9.68 -22.85
N ILE A 312 19.79 9.84 -22.22
CA ILE A 312 18.94 11.03 -22.20
C ILE A 312 19.12 11.69 -20.83
N ASN A 313 19.30 13.00 -20.81
CA ASN A 313 19.40 13.74 -19.57
C ASN A 313 18.05 13.74 -18.84
N ILE A 314 18.01 13.18 -17.63
CA ILE A 314 16.79 13.04 -16.83
C ILE A 314 16.17 14.39 -16.50
N LYS A 315 17.00 15.40 -16.17
CA LYS A 315 16.49 16.74 -15.83
C LYS A 315 15.78 17.36 -17.03
N SER A 316 16.42 17.37 -18.20
CA SER A 316 15.82 17.91 -19.43
C SER A 316 14.55 17.17 -19.82
N GLU A 317 14.50 15.86 -19.63
CA GLU A 317 13.31 15.05 -19.90
C GLU A 317 12.16 15.40 -18.95
N ILE A 318 12.44 15.59 -17.65
CA ILE A 318 11.44 16.02 -16.66
C ILE A 318 10.92 17.42 -16.99
N GLU A 319 11.83 18.38 -17.26
CA GLU A 319 11.48 19.77 -17.61
C GLU A 319 10.70 19.87 -18.93
N ALA A 320 10.79 18.88 -19.83
CA ALA A 320 10.00 18.84 -21.06
C ALA A 320 8.57 18.34 -20.84
N ASN A 321 8.30 17.65 -19.73
CA ASN A 321 7.02 17.00 -19.43
C ASN A 321 6.23 17.70 -18.30
N TYR A 322 6.79 18.76 -17.68
CA TYR A 322 6.22 19.52 -16.56
C TYR A 322 6.45 21.02 -16.75
#